data_AF-A0A1E8PQ37-F1
#
_entry.id   AF-A0A1E8PQ37-F1
#
_cell.length_a   1.000
_cell.length_b   1.000
_cell.length_c   1.000
_cell.angle_alpha   90.00
_cell.angle_beta   90.00
_cell.angle_gamma   90.00
#
_symmetry.space_group_name_H-M   'P 1'
#
loop_
_entity.id
_entity.type
_entity.pdbx_description
1 polymer ?
#
loop_
_entity_poly.entity_id
_entity_poly.type
_entity_poly.pdbx_seq_one_letter_code
_entity_poly.pdbx_strand_id
1 'polypeptide(L)'
;MHGKPGGSNDAACNDAIDSGLKLVVNGSLDGARQKLATAKNACTGQSSAKADDLQAAISKAGAASSACQRDVRSVKRAMDEHQLQNATRRIAALDVDCAGAASVASLRKQLARQQAAAASVLVGVRQALDGNDAVAARSRIARLEAIDREAVELPQLKAEVQALSAAPAPAPAPASAAPAPETAPARVVTTEPSPVRAVERSAVAERRPLETSPRDSGAATRNEMAQSFLRDAERSLLEGKFDAAKTYLESARRVDPGNTRIDNLSRRIRERERQVLQTETTIN
;
A
#
# COMPACT_ATOMS: atom_id res chain seq x y z
N MET A 1 -26.63 39.20 -62.74
CA MET A 1 -26.79 39.02 -61.28
C MET A 1 -25.45 38.57 -60.71
N HIS A 2 -24.90 39.24 -59.69
CA HIS A 2 -23.66 38.81 -59.03
C HIS A 2 -23.99 38.04 -57.75
N GLY A 3 -23.70 36.74 -57.73
CA GLY A 3 -23.79 35.93 -56.50
C GLY A 3 -22.68 36.33 -55.51
N LYS A 4 -23.02 36.47 -54.24
CA LYS A 4 -22.10 36.90 -53.17
C LYS A 4 -21.38 35.66 -52.57
N PRO A 5 -20.09 35.39 -52.85
CA PRO A 5 -19.53 34.05 -52.63
C PRO A 5 -19.23 33.69 -51.16
N GLY A 6 -18.98 34.67 -50.29
CA GLY A 6 -18.38 34.42 -48.97
C GLY A 6 -19.22 33.60 -47.98
N GLY A 7 -20.55 33.80 -47.97
CA GLY A 7 -21.41 33.34 -46.87
C GLY A 7 -21.37 31.84 -46.59
N SER A 8 -21.25 31.00 -47.62
CA SER A 8 -21.19 29.55 -47.44
C SER A 8 -19.82 29.07 -46.92
N ASN A 9 -18.74 29.74 -47.34
CA ASN A 9 -17.38 29.37 -46.94
C ASN A 9 -17.06 29.86 -45.53
N ASP A 10 -17.51 31.07 -45.15
CA ASP A 10 -17.40 31.54 -43.77
C ASP A 10 -18.26 30.69 -42.82
N ALA A 11 -19.44 30.23 -43.23
CA ALA A 11 -20.23 29.30 -42.41
C ALA A 11 -19.51 27.96 -42.19
N ALA A 12 -18.99 27.35 -43.26
CA ALA A 12 -18.22 26.10 -43.17
C ALA A 12 -16.90 26.25 -42.40
N CYS A 13 -16.23 27.40 -42.53
CA CYS A 13 -15.07 27.78 -41.72
C CYS A 13 -15.43 27.81 -40.23
N ASN A 14 -16.46 28.55 -39.83
CA ASN A 14 -16.82 28.67 -38.41
C ASN A 14 -17.30 27.32 -37.81
N ASP A 15 -18.05 26.48 -38.53
CA ASP A 15 -18.36 25.11 -38.05
C ASP A 15 -17.08 24.27 -37.85
N ALA A 16 -16.12 24.36 -38.78
CA ALA A 16 -14.87 23.63 -38.67
C ALA A 16 -14.04 24.12 -37.47
N ILE A 17 -14.02 25.42 -37.19
CA ILE A 17 -13.40 26.02 -35.99
C ILE A 17 -14.09 25.51 -34.71
N ASP A 18 -15.40 25.68 -34.59
CA ASP A 18 -16.15 25.32 -33.39
C ASP A 18 -16.12 23.81 -33.12
N SER A 19 -16.21 23.00 -34.18
CA SER A 19 -15.99 21.55 -34.10
C SER A 19 -14.58 21.22 -33.63
N GLY A 20 -13.57 21.89 -34.17
CA GLY A 20 -12.16 21.71 -33.78
C GLY A 20 -11.92 22.04 -32.32
N LEU A 21 -12.43 23.18 -31.83
CA LEU A 21 -12.32 23.60 -30.44
C LEU A 21 -13.04 22.63 -29.48
N LYS A 22 -14.25 22.17 -29.82
CA LYS A 22 -14.95 21.12 -29.07
C LYS A 22 -14.14 19.82 -29.00
N LEU A 23 -13.45 19.44 -30.08
CA LEU A 23 -12.59 18.26 -30.11
C LEU A 23 -11.30 18.44 -29.29
N VAL A 24 -10.72 19.64 -29.23
CA VAL A 24 -9.61 19.96 -28.31
C VAL A 24 -10.05 19.83 -26.85
N VAL A 25 -11.19 20.42 -26.47
CA VAL A 25 -11.75 20.33 -25.11
C VAL A 25 -12.08 18.88 -24.72
N ASN A 26 -12.58 18.09 -25.66
CA ASN A 26 -12.86 16.66 -25.47
C ASN A 26 -11.59 15.76 -25.58
N GLY A 27 -10.39 16.34 -25.67
CA GLY A 27 -9.10 15.62 -25.73
C GLY A 27 -8.80 14.91 -27.06
N SER A 28 -9.66 15.04 -28.08
CA SER A 28 -9.52 14.40 -29.39
C SER A 28 -8.66 15.25 -30.34
N LEU A 29 -7.35 15.29 -30.06
CA LEU A 29 -6.40 16.10 -30.83
C LEU A 29 -6.34 15.72 -32.32
N ASP A 30 -6.53 14.45 -32.67
CA ASP A 30 -6.50 14.00 -34.07
C ASP A 30 -7.77 14.37 -34.83
N GLY A 31 -8.95 14.33 -34.17
CA GLY A 31 -10.16 14.90 -34.73
C GLY A 31 -10.06 16.42 -34.89
N ALA A 32 -9.46 17.11 -33.92
CA ALA A 32 -9.22 18.55 -34.00
C ALA A 32 -8.24 18.91 -35.13
N ARG A 33 -7.19 18.11 -35.37
CA ARG A 33 -6.26 18.25 -36.52
C ARG A 33 -6.97 18.09 -37.87
N GLN A 34 -7.89 17.12 -37.99
CA GLN A 34 -8.70 16.94 -39.19
C GLN A 34 -9.61 18.15 -39.43
N LYS A 35 -10.31 18.64 -38.39
CA LYS A 35 -11.14 19.84 -38.48
C LYS A 35 -10.33 21.12 -38.75
N LEU A 36 -9.09 21.23 -38.25
CA LEU A 36 -8.16 22.30 -38.60
C LEU A 36 -7.80 22.27 -40.10
N ALA A 37 -7.55 21.09 -40.68
CA ALA A 37 -7.30 20.97 -42.11
C ALA A 37 -8.54 21.38 -42.95
N THR A 38 -9.75 21.05 -42.50
CA THR A 38 -10.99 21.57 -43.10
C THR A 38 -11.08 23.09 -42.99
N ALA A 39 -10.81 23.64 -41.80
CA ALA A 39 -10.85 25.09 -41.55
C ALA A 39 -9.85 25.85 -42.43
N LYS A 40 -8.60 25.39 -42.55
CA LYS A 40 -7.58 26.03 -43.40
C LYS A 40 -7.92 26.04 -44.89
N ASN A 41 -8.79 25.15 -45.35
CA ASN A 41 -9.26 25.12 -46.73
C ASN A 41 -10.55 25.95 -46.97
N ALA A 42 -11.29 26.30 -45.91
CA ALA A 42 -12.56 27.03 -45.99
C ALA A 42 -12.46 28.50 -45.52
N CYS A 43 -11.63 28.78 -44.51
CA CYS A 43 -11.40 30.10 -43.97
C CYS A 43 -10.48 30.93 -44.88
N THR A 44 -10.87 32.17 -45.19
CA THR A 44 -10.10 33.05 -46.10
C THR A 44 -10.14 34.51 -45.62
N GLY A 45 -9.11 35.30 -45.95
CA GLY A 45 -9.01 36.68 -45.47
C GLY A 45 -9.02 36.75 -43.94
N GLN A 46 -9.94 37.55 -43.36
CA GLN A 46 -10.02 37.72 -41.91
C GLN A 46 -10.34 36.44 -41.13
N SER A 47 -10.97 35.42 -41.75
CA SER A 47 -11.29 34.18 -41.03
C SER A 47 -10.10 33.22 -40.89
N SER A 48 -8.97 33.43 -41.57
CA SER A 48 -7.78 32.57 -41.41
C SER A 48 -7.16 32.67 -40.01
N ALA A 49 -7.20 33.85 -39.37
CA ALA A 49 -6.68 34.05 -38.01
C ALA A 49 -7.32 33.08 -37.00
N LYS A 50 -8.62 32.79 -37.13
CA LYS A 50 -9.32 31.79 -36.30
C LYS A 50 -8.75 30.37 -36.49
N ALA A 51 -8.32 30.02 -37.70
CA ALA A 51 -7.71 28.72 -37.97
C ALA A 51 -6.30 28.65 -37.36
N ASP A 52 -5.57 29.76 -37.30
CA ASP A 52 -4.30 29.82 -36.59
C ASP A 52 -4.47 29.83 -35.05
N ASP A 53 -5.54 30.44 -34.52
CA ASP A 53 -5.96 30.30 -33.11
C ASP A 53 -6.30 28.83 -32.77
N LEU A 54 -7.04 28.13 -33.63
CA LEU A 54 -7.31 26.69 -33.47
C LEU A 54 -6.01 25.87 -33.54
N GLN A 55 -5.08 26.22 -34.43
CA GLN A 55 -3.76 25.58 -34.48
C GLN A 55 -2.97 25.81 -33.17
N ALA A 56 -3.01 27.02 -32.62
CA ALA A 56 -2.38 27.34 -31.34
C ALA A 56 -3.01 26.55 -30.18
N ALA A 57 -4.35 26.42 -30.16
CA ALA A 57 -5.08 25.62 -29.17
C ALA A 57 -4.72 24.12 -29.26
N ILE A 58 -4.67 23.54 -30.46
CA ILE A 58 -4.26 22.15 -30.69
C ILE A 58 -2.82 21.92 -30.24
N SER A 59 -1.90 22.85 -30.58
CA SER A 59 -0.50 22.77 -30.18
C SER A 59 -0.32 22.90 -28.66
N LYS A 60 -1.05 23.81 -28.01
CA LYS A 60 -1.05 23.97 -26.54
C LYS A 60 -1.55 22.70 -25.84
N ALA A 61 -2.68 22.14 -26.27
CA ALA A 61 -3.25 20.93 -25.69
C ALA A 61 -2.35 19.69 -25.94
N GLY A 62 -1.71 19.60 -27.10
CA GLY A 62 -0.69 18.58 -27.37
C GLY A 62 0.54 18.71 -26.46
N ALA A 63 1.03 19.93 -26.24
CA ALA A 63 2.13 20.21 -25.33
C ALA A 63 1.77 19.84 -23.89
N ALA A 64 0.60 20.26 -23.39
CA ALA A 64 0.07 19.95 -22.06
C ALA A 64 -0.10 18.44 -21.83
N SER A 65 -0.68 17.72 -22.80
CA SER A 65 -0.77 16.25 -22.76
C SER A 65 0.61 15.59 -22.67
N SER A 66 1.59 16.06 -23.45
CA SER A 66 2.97 15.55 -23.39
C SER A 66 3.66 15.83 -22.05
N ALA A 67 3.38 16.99 -21.43
CA ALA A 67 3.89 17.37 -20.12
C ALA A 67 3.29 16.47 -19.04
N CYS A 68 1.96 16.40 -18.97
CA CYS A 68 1.23 15.51 -18.07
C CYS A 68 1.75 14.06 -18.14
N GLN A 69 2.02 13.52 -19.35
CA GLN A 69 2.62 12.19 -19.50
C GLN A 69 4.06 12.07 -18.99
N ARG A 70 4.88 13.13 -19.01
CA ARG A 70 6.21 13.16 -18.37
C ARG A 70 6.05 13.21 -16.85
N ASP A 71 5.16 14.04 -16.34
CA ASP A 71 4.96 14.26 -14.91
C ASP A 71 4.34 13.02 -14.23
N VAL A 72 3.33 12.41 -14.85
CA VAL A 72 2.77 11.09 -14.47
C VAL A 72 3.84 10.01 -14.37
N ARG A 73 4.78 9.96 -15.34
CA ARG A 73 5.92 9.01 -15.29
C ARG A 73 6.91 9.36 -14.18
N SER A 74 7.15 10.65 -13.91
CA SER A 74 8.05 11.08 -12.85
C SER A 74 7.46 10.89 -11.44
N VAL A 75 6.15 11.03 -11.27
CA VAL A 75 5.41 10.65 -10.06
C VAL A 75 5.55 9.15 -9.83
N LYS A 76 5.25 8.34 -10.86
CA LYS A 76 5.39 6.88 -10.74
C LYS A 76 6.83 6.50 -10.36
N ARG A 77 7.84 7.09 -11.01
CA ARG A 77 9.25 6.84 -10.67
C ARG A 77 9.56 7.17 -9.21
N ALA A 78 9.04 8.27 -8.66
CA ALA A 78 9.22 8.59 -7.24
C ALA A 78 8.57 7.53 -6.32
N MET A 79 7.40 6.98 -6.69
CA MET A 79 6.77 5.88 -5.95
C MET A 79 7.56 4.56 -6.07
N ASP A 80 8.09 4.25 -7.26
CA ASP A 80 8.94 3.08 -7.51
C ASP A 80 10.32 3.20 -6.78
N GLU A 81 10.81 4.43 -6.55
CA GLU A 81 12.01 4.74 -5.75
C GLU A 81 11.74 4.87 -4.23
N HIS A 82 10.51 4.57 -3.79
CA HIS A 82 10.03 4.66 -2.40
C HIS A 82 10.08 6.08 -1.79
N GLN A 83 9.87 7.11 -2.60
CA GLN A 83 9.86 8.52 -2.19
C GLN A 83 8.43 9.05 -2.15
N LEU A 84 7.67 8.68 -1.10
CA LEU A 84 6.24 8.97 -1.06
C LEU A 84 5.93 10.47 -0.86
N GLN A 85 6.82 11.24 -0.23
CA GLN A 85 6.65 12.68 -0.07
C GLN A 85 6.98 13.44 -1.36
N ASN A 86 8.00 13.01 -2.10
CA ASN A 86 8.32 13.51 -3.44
C ASN A 86 7.16 13.22 -4.40
N ALA A 87 6.63 11.99 -4.40
CA ALA A 87 5.45 11.61 -5.17
C ALA A 87 4.22 12.48 -4.80
N THR A 88 3.96 12.70 -3.50
CA THR A 88 2.86 13.55 -3.02
C THR A 88 3.00 14.98 -3.53
N ARG A 89 4.18 15.60 -3.34
CA ARG A 89 4.47 16.96 -3.80
C ARG A 89 4.34 17.10 -5.32
N ARG A 90 4.82 16.11 -6.09
CA ARG A 90 4.68 16.09 -7.55
C ARG A 90 3.23 15.95 -8.02
N ILE A 91 2.40 15.13 -7.35
CA ILE A 91 0.95 15.03 -7.67
C ILE A 91 0.19 16.33 -7.36
N ALA A 92 0.60 17.06 -6.31
CA ALA A 92 0.01 18.34 -5.96
C ALA A 92 0.44 19.49 -6.90
N ALA A 93 1.62 19.38 -7.52
CA ALA A 93 2.15 20.33 -8.49
C ALA A 93 1.72 20.06 -9.95
N LEU A 94 0.81 19.12 -10.19
CA LEU A 94 0.25 18.87 -11.52
C LEU A 94 -0.70 19.99 -11.92
N ASP A 95 -0.59 20.44 -13.18
CA ASP A 95 -1.55 21.37 -13.80
C ASP A 95 -2.99 20.82 -13.74
N VAL A 96 -3.98 21.72 -13.70
CA VAL A 96 -5.41 21.37 -13.55
C VAL A 96 -5.89 20.40 -14.64
N ASP A 97 -5.47 20.60 -15.90
CA ASP A 97 -5.84 19.74 -17.03
C ASP A 97 -5.29 18.31 -16.85
N CYS A 98 -4.08 18.21 -16.27
CA CYS A 98 -3.48 16.93 -15.92
C CYS A 98 -4.10 16.30 -14.66
N ALA A 99 -4.41 17.13 -13.66
CA ALA A 99 -4.94 16.71 -12.37
C ALA A 99 -6.31 16.04 -12.48
N GLY A 100 -7.10 16.36 -13.51
CA GLY A 100 -8.37 15.67 -13.83
C GLY A 100 -8.22 14.29 -14.49
N ALA A 101 -7.03 13.93 -14.99
CA ALA A 101 -6.86 12.71 -15.77
C ALA A 101 -7.04 11.42 -14.95
N ALA A 102 -7.71 10.42 -15.54
CA ALA A 102 -7.96 9.12 -14.90
C ALA A 102 -6.66 8.37 -14.49
N SER A 103 -5.56 8.59 -15.20
CA SER A 103 -4.22 8.11 -14.85
C SER A 103 -3.72 8.69 -13.53
N VAL A 104 -3.90 9.99 -13.30
CA VAL A 104 -3.54 10.69 -12.06
C VAL A 104 -4.48 10.28 -10.93
N ALA A 105 -5.77 10.08 -11.20
CA ALA A 105 -6.71 9.52 -10.21
C ALA A 105 -6.33 8.09 -9.77
N SER A 106 -5.77 7.27 -10.67
CA SER A 106 -5.21 5.95 -10.34
C SER A 106 -3.94 6.08 -9.49
N LEU A 107 -3.00 6.95 -9.86
CA LEU A 107 -1.78 7.22 -9.08
C LEU A 107 -2.09 7.71 -7.66
N ARG A 108 -3.04 8.64 -7.49
CA ARG A 108 -3.51 9.10 -6.16
C ARG A 108 -4.00 7.93 -5.30
N LYS A 109 -4.78 7.00 -5.88
CA LYS A 109 -5.25 5.80 -5.18
C LYS A 109 -4.12 4.82 -4.83
N GLN A 110 -3.08 4.72 -5.67
CA GLN A 110 -1.91 3.88 -5.40
C GLN A 110 -1.02 4.49 -4.29
N LEU A 111 -0.78 5.79 -4.34
CA LEU A 111 0.00 6.52 -3.34
C LEU A 111 -0.65 6.47 -1.95
N ALA A 112 -1.96 6.72 -1.87
CA ALA A 112 -2.71 6.61 -0.62
C ALA A 112 -2.64 5.19 0.00
N ARG A 113 -2.59 4.13 -0.83
CA ARG A 113 -2.40 2.75 -0.37
C ARG A 113 -0.99 2.50 0.16
N GLN A 114 0.05 3.04 -0.49
CA GLN A 114 1.44 2.96 0.02
C GLN A 114 1.61 3.74 1.33
N GLN A 115 1.02 4.93 1.43
CA GLN A 115 1.01 5.73 2.67
C GLN A 115 0.28 5.00 3.82
N ALA A 116 -0.88 4.39 3.56
CA ALA A 116 -1.58 3.57 4.55
C ALA A 116 -0.77 2.33 4.97
N ALA A 117 -0.02 1.71 4.04
CA ALA A 117 0.88 0.60 4.35
C ALA A 117 2.08 1.06 5.21
N ALA A 118 2.70 2.21 4.91
CA ALA A 118 3.76 2.81 5.71
C ALA A 118 3.28 3.15 7.13
N ALA A 119 2.10 3.78 7.27
CA ALA A 119 1.47 4.07 8.56
C ALA A 119 1.18 2.79 9.37
N SER A 120 0.70 1.72 8.72
CA SER A 120 0.51 0.41 9.37
C SER A 120 1.82 -0.21 9.83
N VAL A 121 2.93 -0.03 9.09
CA VAL A 121 4.26 -0.47 9.53
C VAL A 121 4.78 0.39 10.68
N LEU A 122 4.59 1.71 10.68
CA LEU A 122 4.98 2.62 11.76
C LEU A 122 4.33 2.27 13.10
N VAL A 123 3.01 2.00 13.11
CA VAL A 123 2.31 1.46 14.30
C VAL A 123 2.94 0.15 14.76
N GLY A 124 3.36 -0.70 13.82
CA GLY A 124 4.12 -1.91 14.09
C GLY A 124 5.51 -1.63 14.71
N VAL A 125 6.28 -0.65 14.22
CA VAL A 125 7.59 -0.32 14.81
C VAL A 125 7.42 0.12 16.26
N ARG A 126 6.48 1.04 16.52
CA ARG A 126 6.18 1.54 17.87
C ARG A 126 5.78 0.39 18.81
N GLN A 127 4.84 -0.47 18.42
CA GLN A 127 4.47 -1.66 19.21
C GLN A 127 5.65 -2.61 19.52
N ALA A 128 6.67 -2.69 18.66
CA ALA A 128 7.86 -3.49 18.93
C ALA A 128 8.82 -2.79 19.91
N LEU A 129 8.94 -1.47 19.83
CA LEU A 129 9.67 -0.65 20.81
C LEU A 129 8.99 -0.72 22.20
N ASP A 130 7.67 -0.57 22.26
CA ASP A 130 6.86 -0.70 23.49
C ASP A 130 7.02 -2.09 24.16
N GLY A 131 7.27 -3.12 23.35
CA GLY A 131 7.55 -4.49 23.80
C GLY A 131 9.02 -4.80 24.09
N ASN A 132 9.93 -3.81 23.97
CA ASN A 132 11.39 -3.95 24.01
C ASN A 132 11.97 -4.95 22.97
N ASP A 133 11.23 -5.30 21.92
CA ASP A 133 11.68 -6.22 20.87
C ASP A 133 12.46 -5.47 19.78
N ALA A 134 13.75 -5.26 20.04
CA ALA A 134 14.67 -4.64 19.10
C ALA A 134 14.79 -5.42 17.76
N VAL A 135 14.52 -6.73 17.73
CA VAL A 135 14.64 -7.55 16.51
C VAL A 135 13.43 -7.33 15.60
N ALA A 136 12.21 -7.38 16.15
CA ALA A 136 11.00 -7.02 15.42
C ALA A 136 11.00 -5.55 15.03
N ALA A 137 11.48 -4.64 15.87
CA ALA A 137 11.59 -3.22 15.54
C ALA A 137 12.52 -2.98 14.33
N ARG A 138 13.74 -3.57 14.33
CA ARG A 138 14.66 -3.55 13.16
C ARG A 138 14.00 -4.07 11.89
N SER A 139 13.33 -5.22 11.97
CA SER A 139 12.64 -5.84 10.82
C SER A 139 11.50 -4.96 10.29
N ARG A 140 10.72 -4.34 11.18
CA ARG A 140 9.63 -3.42 10.81
C ARG A 140 10.18 -2.10 10.24
N ILE A 141 11.32 -1.58 10.72
CA ILE A 141 12.01 -0.42 10.11
C ILE A 141 12.50 -0.75 8.70
N ALA A 142 13.17 -1.89 8.49
CA ALA A 142 13.61 -2.30 7.16
C ALA A 142 12.43 -2.47 6.18
N ARG A 143 11.27 -2.93 6.68
CA ARG A 143 10.02 -2.97 5.89
C ARG A 143 9.45 -1.58 5.61
N LEU A 144 9.63 -0.60 6.49
CA LEU A 144 9.25 0.80 6.23
C LEU A 144 10.12 1.39 5.11
N GLU A 145 11.44 1.18 5.15
CA GLU A 145 12.39 1.62 4.10
C GLU A 145 12.19 0.95 2.73
N ALA A 146 11.43 -0.14 2.69
CA ALA A 146 10.96 -0.82 1.47
C ALA A 146 9.57 -0.34 0.99
N ILE A 147 9.00 0.69 1.62
CA ILE A 147 7.71 1.31 1.26
C ILE A 147 7.87 2.82 1.12
N ASP A 148 8.48 3.47 2.12
CA ASP A 148 8.76 4.91 2.18
C ASP A 148 10.13 5.17 2.82
N ARG A 149 11.10 5.60 2.01
CA ARG A 149 12.44 6.03 2.43
C ARG A 149 12.48 7.49 2.90
N GLU A 150 11.43 8.26 2.61
CA GLU A 150 11.29 9.65 3.04
C GLU A 150 10.49 9.79 4.35
N ALA A 151 10.14 8.68 5.00
CA ALA A 151 9.42 8.69 6.28
C ALA A 151 10.26 9.39 7.37
N VAL A 152 9.82 10.58 7.80
CA VAL A 152 10.57 11.50 8.69
C VAL A 152 11.01 10.85 10.01
N GLU A 153 10.22 9.89 10.50
CA GLU A 153 10.46 9.15 11.73
C GLU A 153 11.69 8.20 11.66
N LEU A 154 12.14 7.82 10.46
CA LEU A 154 13.16 6.78 10.27
C LEU A 154 14.48 6.98 11.04
N PRO A 155 15.09 8.19 11.09
CA PRO A 155 16.32 8.42 11.85
C PRO A 155 16.11 8.25 13.36
N GLN A 156 14.98 8.74 13.88
CA GLN A 156 14.63 8.63 15.30
C GLN A 156 14.35 7.17 15.68
N LEU A 157 13.50 6.47 14.94
CA LEU A 157 13.18 5.06 15.20
C LEU A 157 14.44 4.16 15.15
N LYS A 158 15.40 4.47 14.26
CA LYS A 158 16.70 3.78 14.23
C LYS A 158 17.53 4.06 15.48
N ALA A 159 17.57 5.31 15.96
CA ALA A 159 18.28 5.68 17.19
C ALA A 159 17.65 5.04 18.44
N GLU A 160 16.32 5.02 18.54
CA GLU A 160 15.57 4.36 19.62
C GLU A 160 15.85 2.85 19.64
N VAL A 161 15.79 2.18 18.48
CA VAL A 161 16.21 0.78 18.33
C VAL A 161 17.66 0.57 18.73
N GLN A 162 18.57 1.48 18.37
CA GLN A 162 19.99 1.36 18.69
C GLN A 162 20.23 1.54 20.20
N ALA A 163 19.53 2.46 20.87
CA ALA A 163 19.55 2.60 22.31
C ALA A 163 19.02 1.34 23.02
N LEU A 164 17.88 0.79 22.59
CA LEU A 164 17.35 -0.50 23.04
C LEU A 164 18.31 -1.68 22.83
N SER A 165 19.18 -1.58 21.82
CA SER A 165 20.19 -2.61 21.51
C SER A 165 21.51 -2.43 22.26
N ALA A 166 21.79 -1.23 22.76
CA ALA A 166 23.00 -0.86 23.49
C ALA A 166 22.77 -0.78 25.01
N ALA A 167 21.52 -0.76 25.45
CA ALA A 167 21.12 -0.98 26.83
C ALA A 167 21.76 -2.30 27.32
N PRO A 168 22.59 -2.27 28.37
CA PRO A 168 23.17 -3.49 28.93
C PRO A 168 22.05 -4.45 29.34
N ALA A 169 22.18 -5.73 28.97
CA ALA A 169 21.41 -6.76 29.63
C ALA A 169 21.62 -6.62 31.15
N PRO A 170 20.55 -6.68 31.99
CA PRO A 170 20.68 -6.48 33.43
C PRO A 170 21.80 -7.36 33.97
N ALA A 171 22.82 -6.75 34.57
CA ALA A 171 23.99 -7.47 35.04
C ALA A 171 23.52 -8.59 35.98
N PRO A 172 23.95 -9.85 35.79
CA PRO A 172 23.54 -10.94 36.66
C PRO A 172 23.92 -10.56 38.09
N ALA A 173 22.92 -10.57 38.98
CA ALA A 173 23.12 -10.20 40.38
C ALA A 173 24.32 -10.98 40.95
N PRO A 174 25.25 -10.33 41.66
CA PRO A 174 26.53 -10.92 41.99
C PRO A 174 26.33 -12.22 42.77
N ALA A 175 26.70 -13.34 42.14
CA ALA A 175 26.65 -14.64 42.78
C ALA A 175 27.64 -14.64 43.95
N SER A 176 27.13 -14.73 45.18
CA SER A 176 27.97 -14.87 46.38
C SER A 176 28.94 -16.03 46.19
N ALA A 177 30.24 -15.75 46.34
CA ALA A 177 31.28 -16.73 46.10
C ALA A 177 31.16 -17.91 47.08
N ALA A 178 31.23 -19.13 46.55
CA ALA A 178 31.42 -20.33 47.35
C ALA A 178 32.87 -20.41 47.88
N PRO A 179 33.06 -21.16 48.96
CA PRO A 179 34.22 -22.04 49.05
C PRO A 179 33.82 -23.51 49.20
N ALA A 180 34.63 -24.37 48.60
CA ALA A 180 34.70 -25.82 48.78
C ALA A 180 36.16 -26.13 49.24
N PRO A 181 36.60 -27.39 49.47
CA PRO A 181 35.89 -28.68 49.36
C PRO A 181 36.08 -29.62 50.57
N GLU A 182 35.48 -30.82 50.55
CA GLU A 182 36.13 -32.02 51.12
C GLU A 182 35.61 -33.35 50.50
N THR A 183 36.17 -34.47 50.95
CA THR A 183 36.37 -35.75 50.24
C THR A 183 35.15 -36.67 49.97
N ALA A 184 35.36 -37.59 49.02
CA ALA A 184 34.48 -38.70 48.57
C ALA A 184 34.64 -39.98 49.48
N PRO A 185 34.11 -41.22 49.20
CA PRO A 185 33.57 -41.73 47.92
C PRO A 185 32.39 -42.75 47.92
N ALA A 186 31.90 -43.00 46.69
CA ALA A 186 31.39 -44.27 46.13
C ALA A 186 30.13 -45.00 46.68
N ARG A 187 29.13 -45.17 45.79
CA ARG A 187 28.65 -46.52 45.40
C ARG A 187 28.16 -46.57 43.95
N VAL A 188 28.17 -47.77 43.37
CA VAL A 188 27.87 -48.11 41.97
C VAL A 188 26.46 -48.70 41.82
N VAL A 189 25.77 -48.47 40.69
CA VAL A 189 25.03 -49.49 39.91
C VAL A 189 24.66 -48.96 38.51
N THR A 190 24.71 -49.85 37.52
CA THR A 190 24.44 -49.62 36.09
C THR A 190 23.01 -49.92 35.67
N THR A 191 22.50 -49.21 34.65
CA THR A 191 21.83 -49.83 33.48
C THR A 191 21.77 -48.88 32.27
N GLU A 192 22.24 -49.37 31.12
CA GLU A 192 21.78 -48.98 29.77
C GLU A 192 20.90 -50.15 29.24
N PRO A 193 20.06 -49.99 28.19
CA PRO A 193 20.59 -50.00 26.82
C PRO A 193 19.84 -49.13 25.77
N SER A 194 20.61 -48.53 24.87
CA SER A 194 20.20 -48.16 23.49
C SER A 194 20.25 -49.42 22.59
N PRO A 195 19.55 -49.50 21.44
CA PRO A 195 19.93 -48.84 20.16
C PRO A 195 18.67 -48.46 19.29
N VAL A 196 18.64 -48.14 17.98
CA VAL A 196 19.54 -48.14 16.79
C VAL A 196 19.14 -46.91 15.93
N ARG A 197 20.03 -46.02 15.42
CA ARG A 197 20.68 -46.00 14.08
C ARG A 197 19.81 -46.44 12.87
N ALA A 198 19.92 -45.90 11.65
CA ALA A 198 20.64 -44.72 11.11
C ALA A 198 19.72 -43.97 10.08
N VAL A 199 20.01 -43.50 8.84
CA VAL A 199 21.10 -43.61 7.82
C VAL A 199 21.17 -42.26 7.04
N GLU A 200 22.27 -41.96 6.34
CA GLU A 200 22.48 -40.75 5.51
C GLU A 200 21.75 -40.74 4.14
N ARG A 201 21.59 -39.55 3.53
CA ARG A 201 22.31 -39.17 2.28
C ARG A 201 22.09 -37.71 1.84
N SER A 202 23.11 -37.10 1.25
CA SER A 202 23.06 -35.80 0.58
C SER A 202 22.82 -35.95 -0.94
N ALA A 203 22.18 -34.97 -1.56
CA ALA A 203 22.20 -34.76 -3.01
C ALA A 203 21.99 -33.27 -3.34
N VAL A 204 22.68 -32.77 -4.37
CA VAL A 204 22.52 -31.42 -4.94
C VAL A 204 21.67 -31.53 -6.21
N ALA A 205 20.73 -30.60 -6.42
CA ALA A 205 20.02 -30.42 -7.69
C ALA A 205 19.61 -28.95 -7.89
N GLU A 206 19.51 -28.53 -9.15
CA GLU A 206 19.32 -27.15 -9.59
C GLU A 206 18.22 -27.07 -10.70
N ARG A 207 17.58 -25.89 -10.85
CA ARG A 207 16.63 -25.47 -11.92
C ARG A 207 15.20 -26.05 -11.97
N ARG A 208 14.27 -25.19 -11.47
CA ARG A 208 13.10 -24.66 -12.22
C ARG A 208 11.90 -25.64 -12.47
N PRO A 209 10.79 -25.25 -13.15
CA PRO A 209 9.47 -25.14 -12.50
C PRO A 209 8.38 -26.12 -13.02
N LEU A 210 7.12 -25.86 -12.65
CA LEU A 210 5.90 -26.70 -12.75
C LEU A 210 5.71 -27.56 -11.47
N GLU A 211 4.51 -27.86 -10.95
CA GLU A 211 3.14 -27.55 -11.40
C GLU A 211 2.19 -27.46 -10.17
N THR A 212 1.22 -26.52 -10.15
CA THR A 212 0.32 -26.34 -8.98
C THR A 212 -0.84 -27.33 -9.00
N SER A 213 -0.83 -28.30 -8.08
CA SER A 213 -1.91 -29.28 -7.92
C SER A 213 -3.20 -28.67 -7.34
N PRO A 214 -4.43 -29.08 -7.74
CA PRO A 214 -5.69 -28.46 -7.30
C PRO A 214 -6.07 -28.60 -5.81
N ARG A 215 -5.19 -29.12 -4.94
CA ARG A 215 -5.50 -29.37 -3.53
C ARG A 215 -5.48 -28.11 -2.65
N ASP A 216 -4.68 -27.10 -3.01
CA ASP A 216 -4.57 -25.86 -2.23
C ASP A 216 -5.79 -24.94 -2.36
N SER A 217 -6.60 -25.05 -3.42
CA SER A 217 -7.80 -24.22 -3.62
C SER A 217 -8.77 -24.33 -2.43
N GLY A 218 -8.96 -25.54 -1.89
CA GLY A 218 -9.79 -25.77 -0.71
C GLY A 218 -9.18 -25.25 0.60
N ALA A 219 -7.87 -25.02 0.67
CA ALA A 219 -7.23 -24.33 1.79
C ALA A 219 -7.32 -22.81 1.64
N ALA A 220 -7.08 -22.29 0.43
CA ALA A 220 -7.21 -20.87 0.09
C ALA A 220 -8.63 -20.34 0.39
N THR A 221 -9.67 -20.99 -0.14
CA THR A 221 -11.06 -20.54 0.10
C THR A 221 -11.48 -20.64 1.57
N ARG A 222 -10.96 -21.60 2.35
CA ARG A 222 -11.16 -21.61 3.81
C ARG A 222 -10.48 -20.44 4.49
N ASN A 223 -9.24 -20.12 4.13
CA ASN A 223 -8.53 -18.94 4.64
C ASN A 223 -9.27 -17.63 4.27
N GLU A 224 -9.79 -17.50 3.05
CA GLU A 224 -10.61 -16.37 2.63
C GLU A 224 -11.91 -16.24 3.45
N MET A 225 -12.62 -17.35 3.71
CA MET A 225 -13.80 -17.37 4.56
C MET A 225 -13.49 -16.99 6.02
N ALA A 226 -12.42 -17.53 6.60
CA ALA A 226 -11.94 -17.16 7.92
C ALA A 226 -11.61 -15.66 7.99
N GLN A 227 -10.98 -15.10 6.95
CA GLN A 227 -10.71 -13.67 6.86
C GLN A 227 -11.96 -12.80 6.73
N SER A 228 -13.05 -13.26 6.10
CA SER A 228 -14.35 -12.54 6.18
C SER A 228 -14.89 -12.52 7.61
N PHE A 229 -14.97 -13.67 8.27
CA PHE A 229 -15.45 -13.75 9.65
C PHE A 229 -14.62 -12.88 10.60
N LEU A 230 -13.30 -12.80 10.43
CA LEU A 230 -12.44 -11.89 11.20
C LEU A 230 -12.78 -10.40 10.95
N ARG A 231 -13.06 -10.00 9.70
CA ARG A 231 -13.46 -8.62 9.36
C ARG A 231 -14.83 -8.26 9.93
N ASP A 232 -15.78 -9.18 9.90
CA ASP A 232 -17.13 -8.95 10.43
C ASP A 232 -17.17 -9.00 11.96
N ALA A 233 -16.28 -9.78 12.60
CA ALA A 233 -16.00 -9.68 14.03
C ALA A 233 -15.39 -8.31 14.41
N GLU A 234 -14.42 -7.81 13.63
CA GLU A 234 -13.84 -6.48 13.83
C GLU A 234 -14.87 -5.35 13.66
N ARG A 235 -15.75 -5.43 12.65
CA ARG A 235 -16.87 -4.48 12.49
C ARG A 235 -17.83 -4.54 13.68
N SER A 236 -18.25 -5.74 14.08
CA SER A 236 -19.18 -5.93 15.21
C SER A 236 -18.60 -5.40 16.52
N LEU A 237 -17.29 -5.59 16.75
CA LEU A 237 -16.56 -5.02 17.88
C LEU A 237 -16.47 -3.48 17.82
N LEU A 238 -16.41 -2.88 16.63
CA LEU A 238 -16.47 -1.42 16.48
C LEU A 238 -17.87 -0.86 16.79
N GLU A 239 -18.92 -1.58 16.37
CA GLU A 239 -20.34 -1.25 16.61
C GLU A 239 -20.86 -1.57 18.03
N GLY A 240 -20.00 -2.05 18.94
CA GLY A 240 -20.39 -2.44 20.31
C GLY A 240 -21.19 -3.75 20.40
N LYS A 241 -21.38 -4.46 19.29
CA LYS A 241 -22.16 -5.71 19.20
C LYS A 241 -21.30 -6.90 19.61
N PHE A 242 -20.98 -6.99 20.90
CA PHE A 242 -20.03 -7.98 21.43
C PHE A 242 -20.43 -9.42 21.12
N ASP A 243 -21.72 -9.78 21.21
CA ASP A 243 -22.16 -11.16 20.95
C ASP A 243 -22.12 -11.55 19.47
N ALA A 244 -22.39 -10.61 18.57
CA ALA A 244 -22.13 -10.79 17.14
C ALA A 244 -20.63 -10.97 16.88
N ALA A 245 -19.77 -10.16 17.52
CA ALA A 245 -18.33 -10.30 17.41
C ALA A 245 -17.81 -11.66 17.92
N LYS A 246 -18.34 -12.17 19.04
CA LYS A 246 -18.06 -13.53 19.56
C LYS A 246 -18.47 -14.59 18.55
N THR A 247 -19.69 -14.50 18.00
CA THR A 247 -20.25 -15.44 17.01
C THR A 247 -19.42 -15.51 15.73
N TYR A 248 -18.97 -14.36 15.22
CA TYR A 248 -18.07 -14.29 14.06
C TYR A 248 -16.67 -14.84 14.37
N LEU A 249 -16.11 -14.60 15.56
CA LEU A 249 -14.83 -15.24 15.94
C LEU A 249 -14.93 -16.75 16.09
N GLU A 250 -16.03 -17.28 16.61
CA GLU A 250 -16.22 -18.73 16.68
C GLU A 250 -16.34 -19.34 15.28
N SER A 251 -17.05 -18.65 14.38
CA SER A 251 -17.14 -19.01 12.96
C SER A 251 -15.77 -19.01 12.28
N ALA A 252 -14.93 -18.00 12.55
CA ALA A 252 -13.53 -17.97 12.09
C ALA A 252 -12.72 -19.15 12.65
N ARG A 253 -12.85 -19.46 13.95
CA ARG A 253 -12.12 -20.56 14.62
C ARG A 253 -12.52 -21.95 14.13
N ARG A 254 -13.78 -22.15 13.71
CA ARG A 254 -14.24 -23.39 13.07
C ARG A 254 -13.65 -23.60 11.67
N VAL A 255 -13.22 -22.53 10.99
CA VAL A 255 -12.67 -22.58 9.63
C VAL A 255 -11.13 -22.56 9.60
N ASP A 256 -10.50 -21.79 10.50
CA ASP A 256 -9.04 -21.72 10.67
C ASP A 256 -8.68 -21.72 12.18
N PRO A 257 -8.51 -22.90 12.80
CA PRO A 257 -8.18 -23.02 14.22
C PRO A 257 -6.79 -22.48 14.60
N GLY A 258 -5.88 -22.31 13.64
CA GLY A 258 -4.48 -21.90 13.88
C GLY A 258 -4.27 -20.39 13.89
N ASN A 259 -5.31 -19.59 13.68
CA ASN A 259 -5.15 -18.17 13.39
C ASN A 259 -4.95 -17.31 14.65
N THR A 260 -3.72 -16.83 14.85
CA THR A 260 -3.35 -15.95 15.98
C THR A 260 -4.15 -14.64 16.05
N ARG A 261 -4.85 -14.23 14.98
CA ARG A 261 -5.77 -13.08 15.03
C ARG A 261 -7.01 -13.36 15.85
N ILE A 262 -7.50 -14.61 15.89
CA ILE A 262 -8.69 -15.00 16.66
C ILE A 262 -8.44 -14.74 18.15
N ASP A 263 -7.32 -15.20 18.68
CA ASP A 263 -7.02 -15.06 20.11
C ASP A 263 -6.78 -13.60 20.50
N ASN A 264 -6.13 -12.83 19.63
CA ASN A 264 -5.95 -11.40 19.80
C ASN A 264 -7.28 -10.62 19.78
N LEU A 265 -8.19 -10.95 18.86
CA LEU A 265 -9.53 -10.35 18.84
C LEU A 265 -10.39 -10.82 20.02
N SER A 266 -10.27 -12.07 20.45
CA SER A 266 -11.02 -12.59 21.60
C SER A 266 -10.67 -11.85 22.90
N ARG A 267 -9.40 -11.47 23.07
CA ARG A 267 -8.92 -10.62 24.17
C ARG A 267 -9.46 -9.19 24.04
N ARG A 268 -9.44 -8.60 22.83
CA ARG A 268 -9.98 -7.25 22.56
C ARG A 268 -11.50 -7.16 22.78
N ILE A 269 -12.27 -8.20 22.43
CA ILE A 269 -13.71 -8.26 22.69
C ILE A 269 -13.96 -8.24 24.21
N ARG A 270 -13.39 -9.18 24.95
CA ARG A 270 -13.58 -9.29 26.42
C ARG A 270 -13.17 -8.01 27.14
N GLU A 271 -12.06 -7.39 26.74
CA GLU A 271 -11.59 -6.17 27.38
C GLU A 271 -12.50 -4.97 27.06
N ARG A 272 -12.96 -4.82 25.82
CA ARG A 272 -13.88 -3.71 25.46
C ARG A 272 -15.28 -3.91 26.04
N GLU A 273 -15.75 -5.15 26.12
CA GLU A 273 -16.98 -5.56 26.81
C GLU A 273 -16.91 -5.20 28.30
N ARG A 274 -15.79 -5.53 28.97
CA ARG A 274 -15.51 -5.12 30.36
C ARG A 274 -15.48 -3.61 30.53
N GLN A 275 -14.88 -2.87 29.60
CA GLN A 275 -14.82 -1.41 29.63
C GLN A 275 -16.20 -0.76 29.45
N VAL A 276 -17.04 -1.26 28.54
CA VAL A 276 -18.42 -0.76 28.37
C VAL A 276 -19.23 -0.99 29.65
N LEU A 277 -19.20 -2.21 30.21
CA LEU A 277 -19.86 -2.52 31.47
C LEU A 277 -19.35 -1.66 32.64
N GLN A 278 -18.07 -1.29 32.66
CA GLN A 278 -17.53 -0.34 33.63
C GLN A 278 -18.10 1.06 33.44
N THR A 279 -18.12 1.60 32.21
CA THR A 279 -18.74 2.93 31.95
C THR A 279 -20.25 2.97 32.20
N GLU A 280 -20.96 1.87 31.99
CA GLU A 280 -22.40 1.76 32.28
C GLU A 280 -22.71 1.60 33.77
N THR A 281 -21.76 1.12 34.57
CA THR A 281 -21.91 0.97 36.03
C THR A 281 -21.32 2.13 36.84
N THR A 282 -20.40 2.93 36.28
CA THR A 282 -19.99 4.22 36.85
C THR A 282 -21.04 5.30 36.55
N ILE A 283 -22.10 5.31 37.34
CA ILE A 283 -23.09 6.40 37.38
C ILE A 283 -22.38 7.70 37.80
N ASN A 284 -22.64 8.78 37.05
CA ASN A 284 -22.42 10.17 37.47
C ASN A 284 -23.80 10.82 37.74
#